data_AF-A0A9E2EUR9-F1
#
_entry.id   AF-A0A9E2EUR9-F1
#
_cell.length_a   1.000
_cell.length_b   1.000
_cell.length_c   1.000
_cell.angle_alpha   90.00
_cell.angle_beta   90.00
_cell.angle_gamma   90.00
#
_symmetry.space_group_name_H-M   'P 1'
#
loop_
_entity.id
_entity.type
_entity.pdbx_description
1 polymer ?
#
loop_
_entity_poly.entity_id
_entity_poly.type
_entity_poly.pdbx_seq_one_letter_code
_entity_poly.pdbx_strand_id
1 'polypeptide(L)'
;MDSTVTTGAEENVWGGGNRPLGASYGKLMMWFFLVSDALTFSGFLAAYGFSRFKFIETWPIADEVFTHVPFFHGNYPMIYVAFMTFILIMSSVTMVLAVDAGHRMKKNSVIWYMFLTIIGGAIFVGSQAWEWAT
;
A
#
# COMPACT_ATOMS: atom_id res chain seq x y z
N MET A 1 23.58 0.32 -60.98
CA MET A 1 23.22 1.06 -59.77
C MET A 1 21.76 0.75 -59.49
N ASP A 2 21.52 -0.32 -58.72
CA ASP A 2 20.18 -0.63 -58.20
C ASP A 2 20.19 -0.34 -56.72
N SER A 3 19.49 0.73 -56.34
CA SER A 3 19.28 1.13 -54.95
C SER A 3 18.24 0.22 -54.33
N THR A 4 18.67 -0.81 -53.60
CA THR A 4 17.78 -1.63 -52.76
C THR A 4 17.26 -0.76 -51.62
N VAL A 5 16.04 -0.25 -51.77
CA VAL A 5 15.30 0.41 -50.69
C VAL A 5 14.98 -0.65 -49.65
N THR A 6 15.64 -0.60 -48.49
CA THR A 6 15.22 -1.33 -47.30
C THR A 6 13.91 -0.71 -46.83
N THR A 7 12.78 -1.23 -47.31
CA THR A 7 11.48 -0.96 -46.68
C THR A 7 11.57 -1.51 -45.27
N GLY A 8 11.74 -0.62 -44.30
CA GLY A 8 11.61 -0.94 -42.88
C GLY A 8 10.25 -1.60 -42.70
N ALA A 9 10.26 -2.89 -42.39
CA ALA A 9 9.06 -3.60 -42.02
C ALA A 9 8.54 -2.91 -40.76
N GLU A 10 7.44 -2.16 -40.88
CA GLU A 10 6.66 -1.79 -39.70
C GLU A 10 6.16 -3.10 -39.10
N GLU A 11 6.84 -3.55 -38.05
CA GLU A 11 6.44 -4.70 -37.27
C GLU A 11 5.06 -4.38 -36.69
N ASN A 12 4.02 -5.03 -37.24
CA ASN A 12 2.64 -4.86 -36.82
C ASN A 12 2.48 -5.29 -35.35
N VAL A 13 2.72 -4.36 -34.42
CA VAL A 13 2.67 -4.57 -32.95
C VAL A 13 1.27 -5.04 -32.49
N TRP A 14 0.26 -4.86 -33.34
CA TRP A 14 -1.15 -5.21 -33.11
C TRP A 14 -1.57 -6.58 -33.65
N GLY A 15 -0.66 -7.36 -34.25
CA GLY A 15 -0.95 -8.68 -34.83
C GLY A 15 -1.15 -9.83 -33.84
N GLY A 16 -1.05 -9.56 -32.52
CA GLY A 16 -1.03 -10.59 -31.49
C GLY A 16 0.28 -11.37 -31.46
N GLY A 17 0.72 -11.81 -30.27
CA GLY A 17 2.01 -12.46 -30.05
C GLY A 17 3.14 -11.51 -29.60
N ASN A 18 3.04 -10.22 -29.92
CA ASN A 18 3.91 -9.19 -29.34
C ASN A 18 3.29 -8.58 -28.08
N ARG A 19 4.14 -8.21 -27.11
CA ARG A 19 3.76 -7.43 -25.93
C ARG A 19 3.85 -5.94 -26.31
N PRO A 20 2.75 -5.27 -26.73
CA PRO A 20 2.80 -3.89 -27.23
C PRO A 20 3.38 -2.88 -26.23
N LEU A 21 3.43 -3.23 -24.94
CA LEU A 21 4.02 -2.43 -23.86
C LEU A 21 5.18 -3.11 -23.13
N GLY A 22 5.65 -4.28 -23.60
CA GLY A 22 6.69 -5.08 -22.92
C GLY A 22 6.33 -5.60 -21.51
N ALA A 23 5.16 -5.24 -20.97
CA ALA A 23 4.72 -5.60 -19.63
C ALA A 23 4.29 -7.07 -19.54
N SER A 24 4.70 -7.74 -18.46
CA SER A 24 4.19 -9.08 -18.14
C SER A 24 2.73 -9.02 -17.73
N TYR A 25 1.93 -10.01 -18.14
CA TYR A 25 0.52 -10.14 -17.77
C TYR A 25 0.32 -10.03 -16.25
N GLY A 26 1.15 -10.70 -15.44
CA GLY A 26 1.06 -10.62 -13.98
C GLY A 26 1.31 -9.22 -13.41
N LYS A 27 2.23 -8.45 -14.01
CA LYS A 27 2.48 -7.06 -13.61
C LYS A 27 1.28 -6.18 -13.96
N LEU A 28 0.69 -6.37 -15.14
CA LEU A 28 -0.48 -5.61 -15.58
C LEU A 28 -1.72 -5.90 -14.70
N MET A 29 -1.96 -7.17 -14.36
CA MET A 29 -3.08 -7.55 -13.48
C MET A 29 -2.90 -7.00 -12.06
N MET A 30 -1.66 -6.93 -11.55
CA MET A 30 -1.40 -6.28 -10.27
C MET A 30 -1.76 -4.79 -10.32
N TRP A 31 -1.42 -4.08 -11.40
CA TRP A 31 -1.81 -2.67 -11.56
C TRP A 31 -3.32 -2.48 -11.60
N PHE A 32 -4.06 -3.31 -12.34
CA PHE A 32 -5.52 -3.25 -12.34
C PHE A 32 -6.11 -3.50 -10.94
N PHE A 33 -5.59 -4.49 -10.22
CA PHE A 33 -5.99 -4.77 -8.85
C PHE A 33 -5.76 -3.56 -7.93
N LEU A 34 -4.56 -2.96 -7.95
CA LEU A 34 -4.25 -1.77 -7.13
C LEU A 34 -5.13 -0.56 -7.46
N VAL A 35 -5.40 -0.33 -8.75
CA VAL A 35 -6.31 0.75 -9.18
C VAL A 35 -7.73 0.49 -8.67
N SER A 36 -8.22 -0.75 -8.75
CA SER A 36 -9.55 -1.10 -8.25
C SER A 36 -9.69 -0.91 -6.73
N ASP A 37 -8.63 -1.21 -5.98
CA ASP A 37 -8.57 -0.99 -4.54
C ASP A 37 -8.56 0.52 -4.21
N ALA A 38 -7.74 1.30 -4.90
CA ALA A 38 -7.70 2.75 -4.75
C ALA A 38 -9.04 3.44 -5.05
N LEU A 39 -9.79 2.96 -6.04
CA LEU A 39 -11.15 3.45 -6.34
C LEU A 39 -12.13 3.11 -5.21
N THR A 40 -12.03 1.90 -4.64
CA THR A 40 -12.84 1.49 -3.48
C THR A 40 -12.56 2.40 -2.28
N PHE A 41 -11.30 2.65 -1.94
CA PHE A 41 -10.91 3.59 -0.87
C PHE A 41 -11.37 5.02 -1.15
N SER A 42 -11.29 5.49 -2.40
CA SER A 42 -11.76 6.82 -2.78
C SER A 42 -13.26 6.98 -2.55
N GLY A 43 -14.06 5.94 -2.81
CA GLY A 43 -15.48 5.91 -2.50
C GLY A 43 -15.75 6.08 -1.00
N PHE A 44 -15.03 5.35 -0.15
CA PHE A 44 -15.14 5.50 1.30
C PHE A 44 -14.73 6.90 1.79
N LEU A 45 -13.65 7.48 1.25
CA LEU A 45 -13.22 8.83 1.59
C LEU A 45 -14.23 9.90 1.16
N ALA A 46 -14.82 9.77 -0.03
CA ALA A 46 -15.88 10.68 -0.49
C ALA A 46 -17.12 10.59 0.41
N ALA A 47 -17.55 9.38 0.77
CA ALA A 47 -18.66 9.15 1.69
C ALA A 47 -18.38 9.71 3.10
N TYR A 48 -17.15 9.52 3.62
CA TYR A 48 -16.70 10.10 4.87
C TYR A 48 -16.71 11.63 4.81
N GLY A 49 -16.15 12.24 3.76
CA GLY A 49 -16.14 13.68 3.56
C GLY A 49 -17.54 14.27 3.50
N PHE A 50 -18.45 13.65 2.73
CA PHE A 50 -19.85 14.05 2.67
C PHE A 50 -20.54 13.98 4.05
N SER A 51 -20.32 12.89 4.78
CA SER A 51 -20.86 12.72 6.13
C SER A 51 -20.32 13.78 7.10
N ARG A 52 -19.02 14.09 7.02
CA ARG A 52 -18.38 15.12 7.83
C ARG A 52 -18.94 16.52 7.56
N PHE A 53 -19.20 16.86 6.29
CA PHE A 53 -19.83 18.14 5.92
C PHE A 53 -21.29 18.23 6.36
N LYS A 54 -22.04 17.13 6.24
CA LYS A 54 -23.46 17.08 6.62
C LYS A 54 -23.67 17.20 8.13
N PHE A 55 -22.78 16.62 8.94
CA PHE A 55 -22.90 16.53 10.39
C PHE A 55 -21.82 17.35 11.11
N ILE A 56 -21.58 18.59 10.68
CA ILE A 56 -20.44 19.37 11.17
C ILE A 56 -20.52 19.66 12.67
N GLU A 57 -21.72 19.95 13.18
CA GLU A 57 -22.01 20.34 14.57
C GLU A 57 -21.99 19.18 15.56
N THR A 58 -22.20 17.95 15.09
CA THR A 58 -22.33 16.76 15.95
C THR A 58 -21.18 15.78 15.77
N TRP A 59 -20.17 16.12 14.97
CA TRP A 59 -19.04 15.23 14.70
C TRP A 59 -18.11 15.16 15.91
N PRO A 60 -17.70 13.97 16.36
CA PRO A 60 -16.85 13.81 17.54
C PRO A 60 -15.46 14.42 17.33
N ILE A 61 -14.89 14.95 18.42
CA ILE A 61 -13.53 15.49 18.45
C ILE A 61 -12.55 14.32 18.55
N ALA A 62 -11.60 14.22 17.62
CA ALA A 62 -10.65 13.10 17.54
C ALA A 62 -9.83 12.92 18.83
N ASP A 63 -9.48 14.03 19.50
CA ASP A 63 -8.72 14.04 20.75
C ASP A 63 -9.47 13.40 21.93
N GLU A 64 -10.80 13.30 21.87
CA GLU A 64 -11.60 12.65 22.91
C GLU A 64 -11.84 11.16 22.61
N VAL A 65 -11.78 10.77 21.33
CA VAL A 65 -12.03 9.39 20.88
C VAL A 65 -10.75 8.55 20.98
N PHE A 66 -9.59 9.13 20.68
CA PHE A 66 -8.32 8.40 20.55
C PHE A 66 -7.34 8.70 21.70
N THR A 67 -7.74 8.46 22.94
CA THR A 67 -6.91 8.69 24.14
C THR A 67 -6.32 7.42 24.75
N HIS A 68 -6.81 6.25 24.35
CA HIS A 68 -6.48 4.97 24.95
C HIS A 68 -5.11 4.46 24.48
N VAL A 69 -4.21 4.22 25.44
CA VAL A 69 -2.91 3.58 25.20
C VAL A 69 -2.89 2.26 25.97
N PRO A 70 -2.56 1.13 25.33
CA PRO A 70 -2.49 -0.14 26.05
C PRO A 70 -1.46 -0.06 27.17
N PHE A 71 -1.83 -0.54 28.37
CA PHE A 71 -1.03 -0.58 29.61
C PHE A 71 -0.75 0.77 30.30
N PHE A 72 -1.12 1.91 29.73
CA PHE A 72 -0.96 3.24 30.34
C PHE A 72 -2.31 3.92 30.54
N HIS A 73 -2.66 4.21 31.79
CA HIS A 73 -3.87 4.96 32.13
C HIS A 73 -3.53 6.45 32.22
N GLY A 74 -3.89 7.21 31.18
CA GLY A 74 -3.72 8.67 31.10
C GLY A 74 -4.27 9.20 29.77
N ASN A 75 -4.59 10.49 29.70
CA ASN A 75 -5.07 11.11 28.45
C ASN A 75 -3.88 11.41 27.53
N TYR A 76 -3.60 10.50 26.61
CA TYR A 76 -2.57 10.66 25.59
C TYR A 76 -3.21 10.69 24.20
N PRO A 77 -3.82 11.83 23.81
CA PRO A 77 -4.53 11.93 22.55
C PRO A 77 -3.60 11.64 21.37
N MET A 78 -4.07 10.77 20.47
CA MET A 78 -3.45 10.42 19.18
C MET A 78 -2.07 9.76 19.22
N ILE A 79 -1.44 9.58 20.38
CA ILE A 79 -0.08 8.99 20.48
C ILE A 79 -0.09 7.54 19.98
N TYR A 80 -1.11 6.76 20.34
CA TYR A 80 -1.23 5.37 19.90
C TYR A 80 -1.44 5.25 18.38
N VAL A 81 -2.25 6.15 17.80
CA VAL A 81 -2.46 6.25 16.35
C VAL A 81 -1.16 6.62 15.62
N ALA A 82 -0.40 7.59 16.14
CA ALA A 82 0.90 7.97 15.61
C ALA A 82 1.90 6.79 15.66
N PHE A 83 1.89 6.01 16.73
CA PHE A 83 2.69 4.79 16.87
C PHE A 83 2.33 3.72 15.84
N MET A 84 1.04 3.45 15.63
CA MET A 84 0.58 2.51 14.60
C MET A 84 1.03 2.93 13.20
N THR A 85 0.95 4.23 12.90
CA THR A 85 1.42 4.80 11.64
C THR A 85 2.93 4.65 11.48
N PHE A 86 3.69 4.92 12.54
CA PHE A 86 5.15 4.71 12.56
C PHE A 86 5.53 3.26 12.26
N ILE A 87 4.84 2.28 12.87
CA ILE A 87 5.07 0.86 12.59
C ILE A 87 4.83 0.52 11.12
N LEU A 88 3.72 0.99 10.53
CA LEU A 88 3.42 0.74 9.11
C LEU A 88 4.46 1.33 8.18
N ILE A 89 4.93 2.55 8.46
CA ILE A 89 5.99 3.19 7.67
C ILE A 89 7.28 2.38 7.77
N MET A 90 7.69 1.98 8.98
CA MET A 90 8.87 1.13 9.17
C MET A 90 8.73 -0.23 8.49
N SER A 91 7.54 -0.83 8.54
CA SER A 91 7.23 -2.08 7.86
C SER A 91 7.28 -1.97 6.32
N SER A 92 6.96 -0.80 5.77
CA SER A 92 7.14 -0.53 4.33
C SER A 92 8.62 -0.46 3.96
N VAL A 93 9.44 0.19 4.79
CA VAL A 93 10.89 0.24 4.59
C VAL A 93 11.50 -1.17 4.60
N THR A 94 11.11 -2.03 5.55
CA THR A 94 11.60 -3.43 5.58
C THR A 94 11.20 -4.21 4.34
N MET A 95 10.01 -4.00 3.79
CA MET A 95 9.57 -4.62 2.53
C MET A 95 10.43 -4.18 1.34
N VAL A 96 10.73 -2.88 1.22
CA VAL A 96 11.60 -2.37 0.14
C VAL A 96 13.02 -2.95 0.25
N LEU A 97 13.57 -3.07 1.46
CA LEU A 97 14.86 -3.70 1.71
C LEU A 97 14.85 -5.21 1.37
N ALA A 98 13.73 -5.89 1.63
CA ALA A 98 13.55 -7.29 1.22
C ALA A 98 13.60 -7.44 -0.31
N VAL A 99 12.93 -6.54 -1.04
CA VAL A 99 12.93 -6.54 -2.51
C VAL A 99 14.33 -6.28 -3.07
N ASP A 100 15.08 -5.30 -2.54
CA ASP A 100 16.47 -5.05 -2.96
C ASP A 100 17.38 -6.25 -2.68
N ALA A 101 17.28 -6.84 -1.48
CA ALA A 101 18.01 -8.06 -1.15
C ALA A 101 17.66 -9.23 -2.08
N GLY A 102 16.40 -9.30 -2.54
CA GLY A 102 15.91 -10.25 -3.51
C GLY A 102 16.57 -10.09 -4.88
N HIS A 103 16.67 -8.85 -5.39
CA HIS A 103 17.41 -8.56 -6.63
C HIS A 103 18.89 -8.95 -6.54
N ARG A 104 19.50 -8.85 -5.35
CA ARG A 104 20.88 -9.27 -5.09
C ARG A 104 21.02 -10.76 -4.74
N MET A 105 19.95 -11.55 -4.84
CA MET A 105 19.91 -12.99 -4.52
C MET A 105 20.37 -13.34 -3.09
N LYS A 106 20.27 -12.40 -2.14
CA LYS A 106 20.68 -12.58 -0.74
C LYS A 106 19.55 -13.20 0.10
N LYS A 107 19.36 -14.51 -0.04
CA LYS A 107 18.25 -15.26 0.59
C LYS A 107 18.07 -14.98 2.09
N ASN A 108 19.15 -15.06 2.89
CA ASN A 108 19.04 -14.84 4.34
C ASN A 108 18.56 -13.42 4.68
N SER A 109 19.01 -12.40 3.95
CA SER A 109 18.56 -11.03 4.15
C SER A 109 17.09 -10.85 3.78
N VAL A 110 16.63 -11.47 2.69
CA VAL A 110 15.21 -11.46 2.29
C VAL A 110 14.35 -12.07 3.38
N ILE A 111 14.75 -13.22 3.93
CA ILE A 111 14.00 -13.92 5.00
C ILE A 111 13.87 -13.00 6.22
N TRP A 112 14.96 -12.40 6.68
CA TRP A 112 14.93 -11.51 7.83
C TRP A 112 14.08 -10.26 7.61
N TYR A 113 14.20 -9.61 6.45
CA TYR A 113 13.39 -8.42 6.16
C TYR A 113 11.90 -8.75 6.00
N MET A 114 11.56 -9.86 5.34
CA MET A 114 10.18 -10.35 5.25
C MET A 114 9.59 -10.68 6.62
N PHE A 115 10.38 -11.32 7.49
CA PHE A 115 9.97 -11.63 8.85
C PHE A 115 9.65 -10.37 9.66
N LEU A 116 10.50 -9.34 9.57
CA LEU A 116 10.26 -8.04 10.21
C LEU A 116 9.00 -7.35 9.67
N THR A 117 8.76 -7.41 8.35
CA THR A 117 7.52 -6.88 7.75
C THR A 117 6.28 -7.59 8.28
N ILE A 118 6.32 -8.92 8.42
CA ILE A 118 5.19 -9.70 8.97
C ILE A 118 4.93 -9.33 10.43
N ILE A 119 5.98 -9.20 11.25
CA ILE A 119 5.84 -8.76 12.64
C ILE A 119 5.23 -7.36 12.71
N GLY A 120 5.72 -6.41 11.91
CA GLY A 120 5.17 -5.06 11.86
C GLY A 120 3.68 -5.05 11.50
N GLY A 121 3.28 -5.83 10.49
CA GLY A 121 1.88 -5.99 10.11
C GLY A 121 1.03 -6.65 11.20
N ALA A 122 1.53 -7.68 11.88
CA ALA A 122 0.83 -8.35 12.97
C ALA A 122 0.61 -7.42 14.17
N ILE A 123 1.62 -6.62 14.53
CA ILE A 123 1.49 -5.61 15.59
C ILE A 123 0.43 -4.58 15.19
N PHE A 124 0.44 -4.10 13.95
CA PHE A 124 -0.55 -3.13 13.48
C PHE A 124 -1.99 -3.67 13.54
N VAL A 125 -2.24 -4.87 12.99
CA VAL A 125 -3.59 -5.48 13.02
C VAL A 125 -4.03 -5.79 14.46
N GLY A 126 -3.12 -6.30 15.30
CA GLY A 126 -3.42 -6.52 16.71
C GLY A 126 -3.74 -5.22 17.46
N SER A 127 -3.05 -4.13 17.12
CA SER A 127 -3.30 -2.81 17.70
C SER A 127 -4.68 -2.27 17.33
N GLN A 128 -5.08 -2.42 16.06
CA GLN A 128 -6.41 -2.06 15.57
C GLN A 128 -7.51 -2.91 16.21
N ALA A 129 -7.31 -4.23 16.32
CA ALA A 129 -8.27 -5.13 16.95
C ALA A 129 -8.50 -4.76 18.43
N TRP A 130 -7.45 -4.36 19.15
CA TRP A 130 -7.55 -3.90 20.53
C TRP A 130 -8.28 -2.56 20.66
N GLU A 131 -7.94 -1.59 19.80
CA GLU A 131 -8.57 -0.26 19.78
C GLU A 131 -10.07 -0.35 19.48
N TRP A 132 -10.50 -1.34 18.69
CA TRP A 132 -11.92 -1.54 18.38
C TRP A 132 -12.65 -2.37 19.44
N ALA A 133 -11.92 -3.13 20.26
CA ALA A 133 -12.48 -3.95 21.32
C ALA A 133 -12.61 -3.22 22.66
N THR A 134 -11.96 -2.07 22.81
CA THR A 134 -11.93 -1.23 24.02
C THR A 134 -12.84 -0.03 23.86
#